data_AF-A0A959WHD9-F1
#
_entry.id   AF-A0A959WHD9-F1
#
_cell.length_a   1.000
_cell.length_b   1.000
_cell.length_c   1.000
_cell.angle_alpha   90.00
_cell.angle_beta   90.00
_cell.angle_gamma   90.00
#
_symmetry.space_group_name_H-M   'P 1'
#
loop_
_entity.id
_entity.type
_entity.pdbx_description
1 polymer ?
#
loop_
_entity_poly.entity_id
_entity_poly.type
_entity_poly.pdbx_seq_one_letter_code
_entity_poly.pdbx_strand_id
1 'polypeptide(L)'
;TPVRLSDATTATVVERIGDETLIIGWGLTPPAHITRGRGPLTQAERAATQPPPMWDTSRVLLGAAVPIVQNQLCSASADGGVICAGFREAIADACRGDSGGPLLARDDRGYIQVGLVSGGNYCHQDGDHYGTYTRVSAFADWIAATMAGQTPQVDMRPNEPNPGMAPTFGMVSLSAGFQPDPYRQHILAGGQIEAANVG
;
A
#
# COMPACT_ATOMS: atom_id res chain seq x y z
N THR A 1 -5.09 -3.33 -23.35
CA THR A 1 -3.63 -3.30 -23.13
C THR A 1 -3.39 -3.07 -21.66
N PRO A 2 -2.47 -3.81 -21.01
CA PRO A 2 -2.10 -3.55 -19.61
C PRO A 2 -1.53 -2.14 -19.45
N VAL A 3 -1.62 -1.59 -18.25
CA VAL A 3 -0.99 -0.31 -17.91
C VAL A 3 0.53 -0.44 -17.97
N ARG A 4 1.21 0.63 -18.35
CA ARG A 4 2.68 0.70 -18.29
C ARG A 4 3.12 0.84 -16.84
N LEU A 5 4.30 0.33 -16.51
CA LEU A 5 4.93 0.54 -15.21
C LEU A 5 5.99 1.64 -15.31
N SER A 6 6.10 2.44 -14.25
CA SER A 6 7.20 3.39 -14.09
C SER A 6 8.53 2.65 -13.87
N ASP A 7 9.61 3.23 -14.38
CA ASP A 7 10.99 2.80 -14.24
C ASP A 7 11.88 4.00 -13.90
N ALA A 8 13.17 3.79 -13.70
CA ALA A 8 14.11 4.86 -13.35
C ALA A 8 14.14 6.02 -14.36
N THR A 9 13.82 5.77 -15.64
CA THR A 9 13.84 6.81 -16.68
C THR A 9 12.54 7.60 -16.66
N THR A 10 11.41 6.91 -16.72
CA THR A 10 10.07 7.52 -16.75
C THR A 10 9.76 8.26 -15.44
N ALA A 11 10.23 7.78 -14.30
CA ALA A 11 10.10 8.43 -13.00
C ALA A 11 10.59 9.90 -13.01
N THR A 12 11.66 10.22 -13.74
CA THR A 12 12.18 11.59 -13.84
C THR A 12 11.20 12.58 -14.52
N VAL A 13 10.21 12.04 -15.23
CA VAL A 13 9.20 12.79 -15.95
C VAL A 13 7.88 12.80 -15.22
N VAL A 14 7.45 11.67 -14.65
CA VAL A 14 6.08 11.48 -14.13
C VAL A 14 5.96 11.43 -12.61
N GLU A 15 7.06 11.40 -11.87
CA GLU A 15 7.07 11.34 -10.40
C GLU A 15 7.52 12.68 -9.77
N ARG A 16 7.11 13.82 -10.33
CA ARG A 16 7.52 15.15 -9.84
C ARG A 16 6.60 15.65 -8.74
N ILE A 17 7.18 16.32 -7.74
CA ILE A 17 6.42 16.96 -6.67
C ILE A 17 5.45 17.99 -7.25
N GLY A 18 4.18 17.90 -6.85
CA GLY A 18 3.10 18.75 -7.31
C GLY A 18 2.35 18.21 -8.52
N ASP A 19 2.88 17.22 -9.24
CA ASP A 19 2.16 16.59 -10.36
C ASP A 19 0.97 15.78 -9.83
N GLU A 20 -0.12 15.84 -10.60
CA GLU A 20 -1.35 15.12 -10.28
C GLU A 20 -1.25 13.64 -10.63
N THR A 21 -1.76 12.80 -9.73
CA THR A 21 -1.89 11.36 -9.89
C THR A 21 -3.31 10.92 -9.58
N LEU A 22 -3.70 9.76 -10.09
CA LEU A 22 -5.02 9.18 -9.93
C LEU A 22 -4.92 7.89 -9.12
N ILE A 23 -5.65 7.82 -8.02
CA ILE A 23 -5.92 6.59 -7.28
C ILE A 23 -7.28 6.08 -7.71
N ILE A 24 -7.42 4.77 -7.89
CA ILE A 24 -8.73 4.13 -8.14
C ILE A 24 -8.91 2.89 -7.26
N GLY A 25 -10.15 2.63 -6.85
CA GLY A 25 -10.47 1.45 -6.06
C GLY A 25 -11.90 1.40 -5.52
N TRP A 26 -12.13 0.44 -4.62
CA TRP A 26 -13.43 0.16 -3.99
C TRP A 26 -13.38 0.29 -2.46
N GLY A 27 -12.35 0.98 -1.96
CA GLY A 27 -12.15 1.18 -0.54
C GLY A 27 -13.31 1.86 0.16
N LEU A 28 -13.22 1.89 1.48
CA LEU A 28 -14.25 2.49 2.32
C LEU A 28 -14.50 3.93 1.90
N THR A 29 -15.76 4.31 1.91
CA THR A 29 -16.19 5.67 1.64
C THR A 29 -16.87 6.26 2.87
N PRO A 30 -16.74 7.58 3.10
CA PRO A 30 -17.46 8.21 4.18
C PRO A 30 -18.97 8.10 3.95
N PRO A 31 -19.79 8.10 5.01
CA PRO A 31 -21.24 8.06 4.90
C PRO A 31 -21.80 9.13 3.95
N ALA A 32 -22.92 8.85 3.29
CA ALA A 32 -23.48 9.70 2.24
C ALA A 32 -23.78 11.17 2.64
N HIS A 33 -23.93 11.45 3.94
CA HIS A 33 -24.13 12.82 4.44
C HIS A 33 -22.85 13.66 4.45
N ILE A 34 -21.67 13.02 4.39
CA ILE A 34 -20.38 13.66 4.18
C ILE A 34 -20.20 13.82 2.67
N THR A 35 -20.46 15.03 2.16
CA THR A 35 -20.42 15.30 0.72
C THR A 35 -18.98 15.21 0.20
N ARG A 36 -18.75 14.44 -0.87
CA ARG A 36 -17.45 14.37 -1.55
C ARG A 36 -17.03 15.73 -2.09
N GLY A 37 -15.76 16.10 -1.94
CA GLY A 37 -15.20 17.32 -2.53
C GLY A 37 -15.57 18.63 -1.83
N ARG A 38 -16.09 18.57 -0.59
CA ARG A 38 -16.53 19.75 0.16
C ARG A 38 -15.41 20.52 0.88
N GLY A 39 -14.14 20.18 0.61
CA GLY A 39 -12.99 20.68 1.35
C GLY A 39 -12.70 19.84 2.61
N PRO A 40 -11.88 20.34 3.54
CA PRO A 40 -11.51 19.62 4.75
C PRO A 40 -12.73 19.24 5.59
N LEU A 41 -12.75 18.02 6.13
CA LEU A 41 -13.76 17.62 7.11
C LEU A 41 -13.74 18.59 8.32
N THR A 42 -14.91 18.89 8.86
CA THR A 42 -15.04 19.58 10.16
C THR A 42 -14.60 18.65 11.30
N GLN A 43 -14.34 19.22 12.49
CA GLN A 43 -14.02 18.41 13.66
C GLN A 43 -15.16 17.44 14.04
N ALA A 44 -16.40 17.85 13.84
CA ALA A 44 -17.58 17.01 14.08
C ALA A 44 -17.66 15.85 13.06
N GLU A 45 -17.37 16.11 11.78
CA GLU A 45 -17.29 15.06 10.76
C GLU A 45 -16.14 14.10 11.03
N ARG A 46 -14.96 14.59 11.41
CA ARG A 46 -13.82 13.75 11.85
C ARG A 46 -14.19 12.85 13.05
N ALA A 47 -14.87 13.42 14.03
CA ALA A 47 -15.35 12.65 15.20
C ALA A 47 -16.40 11.61 14.80
N ALA A 48 -17.27 11.92 13.84
CA ALA A 48 -18.24 10.98 13.28
C ALA A 48 -17.60 9.90 12.39
N THR A 49 -16.34 10.06 11.97
CA THR A 49 -15.59 9.06 11.21
C THR A 49 -14.77 8.09 12.07
N GLN A 50 -14.66 8.32 13.37
CA GLN A 50 -14.12 7.37 14.35
C GLN A 50 -15.21 6.35 14.76
N PRO A 51 -14.87 5.09 15.10
CA PRO A 51 -15.71 3.94 14.81
C PRO A 51 -16.96 3.76 15.72
N PRO A 52 -18.10 3.25 15.21
CA PRO A 52 -18.64 3.37 13.87
C PRO A 52 -20.00 4.11 13.81
N PRO A 53 -20.17 4.97 12.81
CA PRO A 53 -21.28 4.90 11.88
C PRO A 53 -20.75 4.37 10.53
N MET A 54 -21.25 3.19 10.16
CA MET A 54 -20.92 2.36 8.99
C MET A 54 -20.20 3.08 7.83
N TRP A 55 -18.88 3.00 7.83
CA TRP A 55 -18.12 3.10 6.59
C TRP A 55 -18.36 1.82 5.81
N ASP A 56 -18.80 1.96 4.56
CA ASP A 56 -19.06 0.83 3.67
C ASP A 56 -18.10 0.91 2.49
N THR A 57 -17.71 -0.26 1.98
CA THR A 57 -16.92 -0.32 0.74
C THR A 57 -17.77 0.20 -0.41
N SER A 58 -17.12 0.78 -1.41
CA SER A 58 -17.87 1.21 -2.57
C SER A 58 -18.31 0.00 -3.40
N ARG A 59 -19.58 -0.03 -3.83
CA ARG A 59 -20.08 -1.02 -4.79
C ARG A 59 -19.71 -0.70 -6.23
N VAL A 60 -19.13 0.48 -6.46
CA VAL A 60 -18.70 0.97 -7.76
C VAL A 60 -17.26 1.41 -7.68
N LEU A 61 -16.53 1.31 -8.80
CA LEU A 61 -15.16 1.80 -8.84
C LEU A 61 -15.15 3.32 -8.68
N LEU A 62 -14.30 3.82 -7.81
CA LEU A 62 -14.10 5.25 -7.59
C LEU A 62 -12.69 5.67 -7.99
N GLY A 63 -12.51 6.97 -8.17
CA GLY A 63 -11.22 7.57 -8.42
C GLY A 63 -11.06 8.92 -7.74
N ALA A 64 -9.83 9.23 -7.37
CA ALA A 64 -9.43 10.47 -6.72
C ALA A 64 -8.14 11.00 -7.32
N ALA A 65 -8.16 12.27 -7.73
CA ALA A 65 -6.96 12.99 -8.14
C ALA A 65 -6.24 13.54 -6.91
N VAL A 66 -4.95 13.23 -6.77
CA VAL A 66 -4.11 13.66 -5.66
C VAL A 66 -2.72 14.09 -6.15
N PRO A 67 -2.11 15.12 -5.55
CA PRO A 67 -0.77 15.55 -5.94
C PRO A 67 0.31 14.66 -5.31
N ILE A 68 1.43 14.49 -6.00
CA ILE A 68 2.66 13.94 -5.42
C ILE A 68 3.26 14.96 -4.45
N VAL A 69 3.69 14.50 -3.28
CA VAL A 69 4.29 15.36 -2.25
C VAL A 69 5.64 14.81 -1.78
N GLN A 70 6.37 15.60 -1.00
CA GLN A 70 7.68 15.22 -0.48
C GLN A 70 7.58 13.93 0.35
N ASN A 71 8.51 12.99 0.13
CA ASN A 71 8.52 11.69 0.81
C ASN A 71 8.51 11.80 2.35
N GLN A 72 9.14 12.84 2.87
CA GLN A 72 9.25 13.13 4.30
C GLN A 72 7.89 13.41 4.96
N LEU A 73 6.85 13.70 4.18
CA LEU A 73 5.52 14.01 4.70
C LEU A 73 4.71 12.77 5.05
N CYS A 74 5.01 11.61 4.46
CA CYS A 74 4.32 10.34 4.76
C CYS A 74 5.24 9.22 5.26
N SER A 75 6.57 9.37 5.17
CA SER A 75 7.52 8.37 5.64
C SER A 75 8.77 9.00 6.26
N ALA A 76 9.10 8.56 7.48
CA ALA A 76 10.31 9.00 8.19
C ALA A 76 11.60 8.43 7.59
N SER A 77 11.54 7.25 6.95
CA SER A 77 12.72 6.61 6.36
C SER A 77 13.15 7.29 5.05
N ALA A 78 12.22 7.97 4.35
CA ALA A 78 12.41 8.58 3.03
C ALA A 78 13.22 7.71 2.06
N ASP A 79 13.25 6.39 2.29
CA ASP A 79 13.97 5.44 1.48
C ASP A 79 13.29 5.44 0.12
N GLY A 80 14.09 5.40 -0.95
CA GLY A 80 13.60 5.61 -2.32
C GLY A 80 12.49 4.66 -2.77
N GLY A 81 12.13 3.66 -1.96
CA GLY A 81 11.02 2.73 -2.16
C GLY A 81 9.62 3.28 -1.89
N VAL A 82 9.47 4.50 -1.38
CA VAL A 82 8.14 5.13 -1.16
C VAL A 82 7.88 6.33 -2.06
N ILE A 83 6.62 6.54 -2.41
CA ILE A 83 6.12 7.78 -3.01
C ILE A 83 4.93 8.27 -2.18
N CYS A 84 4.95 9.55 -1.79
CA CYS A 84 3.84 10.16 -1.06
C CYS A 84 2.93 10.90 -2.02
N ALA A 85 1.62 10.73 -1.85
CA ALA A 85 0.63 11.50 -2.60
C ALA A 85 -0.61 11.75 -1.76
N GLY A 86 -1.29 12.87 -1.98
CA GLY A 86 -2.48 13.22 -1.21
C GLY A 86 -2.53 14.68 -0.82
N PHE A 87 -3.57 15.00 -0.06
CA PHE A 87 -3.71 16.29 0.61
C PHE A 87 -3.41 16.10 2.09
N ARG A 88 -2.95 17.15 2.75
CA ARG A 88 -2.75 17.13 4.21
C ARG A 88 -4.10 16.90 4.91
N GLU A 89 -5.12 17.60 4.44
CA GLU A 89 -6.49 17.49 4.91
C GLU A 89 -7.26 16.36 4.22
N ALA A 90 -8.33 15.89 4.86
CA ALA A 90 -9.21 14.80 4.41
C ALA A 90 -10.09 15.17 3.19
N ILE A 91 -9.48 15.57 2.09
CA ILE A 91 -10.16 15.98 0.85
C ILE A 91 -10.35 14.77 -0.06
N ALA A 92 -9.28 13.99 -0.26
CA ALA A 92 -9.27 12.78 -1.07
C ALA A 92 -8.05 11.92 -0.70
N ASP A 93 -8.27 10.63 -0.48
CA ASP A 93 -7.22 9.68 -0.10
C ASP A 93 -7.63 8.24 -0.46
N ALA A 94 -6.63 7.35 -0.54
CA ALA A 94 -6.87 5.91 -0.55
C ALA A 94 -7.34 5.46 0.84
N CYS A 95 -8.18 4.44 0.89
CA CYS A 95 -8.80 4.00 2.13
C CYS A 95 -8.73 2.48 2.30
N ARG A 96 -9.18 1.96 3.45
CA ARG A 96 -9.18 0.50 3.68
C ARG A 96 -9.97 -0.19 2.55
N GLY A 97 -9.37 -1.20 1.95
CA GLY A 97 -9.92 -1.88 0.76
C GLY A 97 -9.30 -1.44 -0.57
N ASP A 98 -8.56 -0.31 -0.60
CA ASP A 98 -7.79 0.10 -1.77
C ASP A 98 -6.36 -0.49 -1.79
N SER A 99 -5.94 -1.20 -0.73
CA SER A 99 -4.59 -1.74 -0.59
C SER A 99 -4.18 -2.63 -1.77
N GLY A 100 -2.97 -2.41 -2.29
CA GLY A 100 -2.46 -3.01 -3.51
C GLY A 100 -2.97 -2.36 -4.81
N GLY A 101 -3.94 -1.44 -4.72
CA GLY A 101 -4.47 -0.68 -5.84
C GLY A 101 -3.45 0.26 -6.47
N PRO A 102 -3.69 0.75 -7.70
CA PRO A 102 -2.71 1.54 -8.43
C PRO A 102 -2.74 3.02 -8.03
N LEU A 103 -1.56 3.63 -7.96
CA LEU A 103 -1.37 5.07 -8.11
C LEU A 103 -0.87 5.34 -9.54
N LEU A 104 -1.65 6.09 -10.30
CA LEU A 104 -1.43 6.30 -11.74
C LEU A 104 -1.00 7.74 -12.01
N ALA A 105 0.10 7.92 -12.72
CA ALA A 105 0.46 9.18 -13.36
C ALA A 105 0.09 9.13 -14.85
N ARG A 106 0.28 10.24 -15.56
CA ARG A 106 0.01 10.34 -17.00
C ARG A 106 1.19 10.94 -17.74
N ASP A 107 1.61 10.30 -18.84
CA ASP A 107 2.55 10.84 -19.81
C ASP A 107 1.87 11.08 -21.17
N ASP A 108 2.68 11.37 -22.19
CA ASP A 108 2.24 11.53 -23.58
C ASP A 108 1.63 10.25 -24.18
N ARG A 109 1.93 9.09 -23.59
CA ARG A 109 1.47 7.76 -24.03
C ARG A 109 0.29 7.22 -23.22
N GLY A 110 -0.13 7.93 -22.17
CA GLY A 110 -1.31 7.59 -21.36
C GLY A 110 -0.97 7.32 -19.90
N TYR A 111 -1.72 6.42 -19.27
CA TYR A 111 -1.53 6.10 -17.86
C TYR A 111 -0.31 5.21 -17.65
N ILE A 112 0.44 5.54 -16.59
CA ILE A 112 1.59 4.79 -16.11
C ILE A 112 1.45 4.60 -14.60
N GLN A 113 1.66 3.37 -14.12
CA GLN A 113 1.58 3.06 -12.70
C GLN A 113 2.89 3.42 -12.02
N VAL A 114 2.82 4.38 -11.11
CA VAL A 114 3.96 4.94 -10.35
C VAL A 114 3.99 4.43 -8.92
N GLY A 115 2.85 3.97 -8.39
CA GLY A 115 2.77 3.46 -7.03
C GLY A 115 1.76 2.35 -6.82
N LEU A 116 1.85 1.71 -5.66
CA LEU A 116 0.84 0.80 -5.11
C LEU A 116 0.37 1.32 -3.76
N VAL A 117 -0.94 1.31 -3.51
CA VAL A 117 -1.50 1.66 -2.19
C VAL A 117 -0.92 0.70 -1.14
N SER A 118 -0.11 1.21 -0.22
CA SER A 118 0.58 0.39 0.77
C SER A 118 0.07 0.66 2.18
N GLY A 119 0.13 1.93 2.60
CA GLY A 119 -0.16 2.30 3.98
C GLY A 119 -0.34 3.80 4.18
N GLY A 120 -0.61 4.18 5.42
CA GLY A 120 -1.03 5.50 5.84
C GLY A 120 -2.05 5.35 6.98
N ASN A 121 -2.36 6.43 7.68
CA ASN A 121 -3.42 6.44 8.68
C ASN A 121 -4.79 6.46 8.00
N TYR A 122 -5.08 5.42 7.22
CA TYR A 122 -6.17 5.30 6.26
C TYR A 122 -7.33 6.27 6.49
N CYS A 123 -7.66 7.01 5.43
CA CYS A 123 -8.91 7.76 5.35
C CYS A 123 -9.01 8.91 6.39
N HIS A 124 -7.87 9.45 6.84
CA HIS A 124 -7.83 10.60 7.74
C HIS A 124 -8.51 10.41 9.10
N GLN A 125 -8.70 9.16 9.55
CA GLN A 125 -9.40 8.87 10.82
C GLN A 125 -8.69 9.45 12.05
N ASP A 126 -7.36 9.53 11.99
CA ASP A 126 -6.52 10.00 13.10
C ASP A 126 -5.92 11.39 12.85
N GLY A 127 -6.42 12.11 11.83
CA GLY A 127 -6.05 13.49 11.53
C GLY A 127 -5.35 13.69 10.19
N ASP A 128 -4.60 14.79 10.09
CA ASP A 128 -3.98 15.26 8.85
C ASP A 128 -2.70 14.50 8.52
N HIS A 129 -2.65 13.89 7.34
CA HIS A 129 -1.49 13.14 6.83
C HIS A 129 -1.63 12.92 5.32
N TYR A 130 -0.59 12.38 4.70
CA TYR A 130 -0.58 12.03 3.28
C TYR A 130 -0.58 10.51 3.12
N GLY A 131 -1.09 10.03 1.99
CA GLY A 131 -1.05 8.61 1.65
C GLY A 131 0.35 8.12 1.31
N THR A 132 0.67 6.90 1.72
CA THR A 132 1.96 6.24 1.45
C THR A 132 1.79 5.12 0.43
N TYR A 133 2.57 5.21 -0.64
CA TYR A 133 2.53 4.26 -1.75
C TYR A 133 3.90 3.64 -1.94
N THR A 134 3.94 2.34 -2.26
CA THR A 134 5.18 1.68 -2.70
C THR A 134 5.55 2.24 -4.08
N ARG A 135 6.75 2.79 -4.25
CA ARG A 135 7.21 3.40 -5.50
C ARG A 135 7.59 2.33 -6.52
N VAL A 136 6.85 2.23 -7.63
CA VAL A 136 7.06 1.18 -8.65
C VAL A 136 8.46 1.26 -9.27
N SER A 137 8.93 2.47 -9.61
CA SER A 137 10.23 2.68 -10.25
C SER A 137 11.41 2.17 -9.41
N ALA A 138 11.28 2.15 -8.08
CA ALA A 138 12.31 1.62 -7.18
C ALA A 138 12.43 0.09 -7.22
N PHE A 139 11.39 -0.60 -7.71
CA PHE A 139 11.35 -2.06 -7.81
C PHE A 139 11.29 -2.55 -9.26
N ALA A 140 11.47 -1.68 -10.26
CA ALA A 140 11.29 -2.01 -11.67
C ALA A 140 12.18 -3.20 -12.12
N ASP A 141 13.43 -3.24 -11.70
CA ASP A 141 14.37 -4.33 -12.01
C ASP A 141 13.93 -5.65 -11.36
N TRP A 142 13.50 -5.60 -10.10
CA TRP A 142 12.96 -6.76 -9.39
C TRP A 142 11.70 -7.29 -10.06
N ILE A 143 10.79 -6.41 -10.48
CA ILE A 143 9.56 -6.77 -11.21
C ILE A 143 9.94 -7.44 -12.54
N ALA A 144 10.84 -6.83 -13.32
CA ALA A 144 11.29 -7.36 -14.60
C ALA A 144 11.94 -8.76 -14.48
N ALA A 145 12.83 -8.94 -13.50
CA ALA A 145 13.46 -10.23 -13.21
C ALA A 145 12.42 -11.29 -12.82
N THR A 146 11.48 -10.93 -11.94
CA THR A 146 10.40 -11.83 -11.49
C THR A 146 9.50 -12.24 -12.66
N MET A 147 9.11 -11.30 -13.52
CA MET A 147 8.31 -11.59 -14.73
C MET A 147 9.05 -12.47 -15.73
N ALA A 148 10.39 -12.39 -15.76
CA ALA A 148 11.25 -13.27 -16.55
C ALA A 148 11.47 -14.65 -15.92
N GLY A 149 10.84 -14.94 -14.77
CA GLY A 149 10.99 -16.21 -14.06
C GLY A 149 12.33 -16.37 -13.32
N GLN A 150 13.06 -15.27 -13.11
CA GLN A 150 14.27 -15.26 -12.31
C GLN A 150 13.88 -15.09 -10.84
N THR A 151 14.59 -15.76 -9.92
CA THR A 151 14.50 -15.46 -8.49
C THR A 151 15.37 -14.23 -8.23
N PRO A 152 14.79 -13.02 -8.06
CA PRO A 152 15.60 -11.84 -7.83
C PRO A 152 16.32 -12.03 -6.50
N GLN A 153 17.63 -11.79 -6.47
CA GLN A 153 18.36 -11.70 -5.22
C GLN A 153 17.89 -10.42 -4.53
N VAL A 154 16.83 -10.50 -3.73
CA VAL A 154 16.46 -9.39 -2.83
C VAL A 154 17.61 -9.30 -1.83
N ASP A 155 18.35 -8.19 -1.83
CA ASP A 155 19.29 -7.89 -0.75
C ASP A 155 18.48 -7.62 0.51
N MET A 156 18.10 -8.72 1.15
CA MET A 156 17.34 -8.67 2.37
C MET A 156 18.24 -8.08 3.42
N ARG A 157 17.70 -7.06 4.09
CA ARG A 157 18.24 -6.59 5.35
C ARG A 157 18.54 -7.84 6.20
N PRO A 158 19.60 -7.87 7.01
CA PRO A 158 20.10 -9.09 7.67
C PRO A 158 19.08 -9.94 8.46
N ASN A 159 17.87 -9.42 8.71
CA ASN A 159 16.79 -10.03 9.48
C ASN A 159 15.50 -10.33 8.66
N GLU A 160 15.51 -10.22 7.33
CA GLU A 160 14.33 -10.56 6.51
C GLU A 160 14.39 -12.01 5.98
N PRO A 161 13.24 -12.73 5.90
CA PRO A 161 13.22 -14.14 5.49
C PRO A 161 13.63 -14.32 4.03
N ASN A 162 14.65 -15.14 3.76
CA ASN A 162 15.16 -15.39 2.41
C ASN A 162 14.25 -16.26 1.54
N PRO A 163 13.53 -15.70 0.54
CA PRO A 163 12.62 -16.46 -0.32
C PRO A 163 13.36 -17.29 -1.38
N GLY A 164 14.67 -17.07 -1.57
CA GLY A 164 15.54 -17.84 -2.46
C GLY A 164 16.24 -19.03 -1.78
N MET A 165 16.13 -19.18 -0.46
CA MET A 165 16.64 -20.36 0.24
C MET A 165 15.68 -21.55 0.10
N ALA A 166 16.23 -22.76 0.20
CA ALA A 166 15.41 -23.97 0.30
C ALA A 166 14.45 -23.82 1.49
N PRO A 167 13.16 -24.20 1.34
CA PRO A 167 12.18 -24.13 2.42
C PRO A 167 12.67 -24.98 3.59
N THR A 168 12.64 -24.41 4.80
CA THR A 168 12.94 -25.16 6.02
C THR A 168 11.61 -25.63 6.62
N PHE A 169 11.51 -26.92 6.90
CA PHE A 169 10.30 -27.51 7.47
C PHE A 169 10.37 -27.43 9.00
N GLY A 170 9.32 -26.87 9.62
CA GLY A 170 9.17 -26.82 11.08
C GLY A 170 7.79 -27.32 11.52
N MET A 171 7.70 -27.84 12.74
CA MET A 171 6.42 -28.13 13.39
C MET A 171 6.18 -27.13 14.51
N VAL A 172 5.01 -26.48 14.50
CA VAL A 172 4.54 -25.66 15.63
C VAL A 172 3.40 -26.43 16.31
N SER A 173 3.46 -26.55 17.63
CA SER A 173 2.39 -27.13 18.44
C SER A 173 1.67 -26.00 19.17
N LEU A 174 0.41 -25.77 18.81
CA LEU A 174 -0.42 -24.75 19.47
C LEU A 174 -1.19 -25.42 20.61
N SER A 175 -1.05 -24.88 21.83
CA SER A 175 -1.57 -25.48 23.07
C SER A 175 -2.69 -24.67 23.74
N ALA A 176 -3.27 -23.66 23.08
CA ALA A 176 -4.40 -22.91 23.64
C ALA A 176 -5.44 -22.54 22.58
N GLY A 177 -6.70 -22.93 22.82
CA GLY A 177 -7.87 -22.44 22.09
C GLY A 177 -8.24 -23.17 20.78
N PHE A 178 -7.57 -24.27 20.43
CA PHE A 178 -7.86 -25.06 19.23
C PHE A 178 -8.30 -26.48 19.60
N GLN A 179 -9.39 -26.98 18.99
CA GLN A 179 -9.79 -28.38 19.12
C GLN A 179 -9.58 -29.11 17.78
N PRO A 180 -8.97 -30.31 17.77
CA PRO A 180 -8.41 -31.05 18.92
C PRO A 180 -7.04 -30.52 19.36
N ASP A 181 -6.76 -30.55 20.66
CA ASP A 181 -5.47 -30.18 21.29
C ASP A 181 -4.62 -31.45 21.54
N PRO A 182 -3.33 -31.50 21.15
CA PRO A 182 -2.58 -30.48 20.41
C PRO A 182 -2.95 -30.44 18.93
N TYR A 183 -3.30 -29.23 18.47
CA TYR A 183 -3.55 -28.98 17.06
C TYR A 183 -2.20 -28.83 16.35
N ARG A 184 -1.93 -29.71 15.38
CA ARG A 184 -0.70 -29.69 14.58
C ARG A 184 -1.00 -29.16 13.18
N GLN A 185 -0.30 -28.10 12.80
CA GLN A 185 -0.28 -27.53 11.46
C GLN A 185 1.14 -27.59 10.90
N HIS A 186 1.25 -27.92 9.62
CA HIS A 186 2.52 -27.89 8.91
C HIS A 186 2.70 -26.49 8.32
N ILE A 187 3.75 -25.78 8.74
CA ILE A 187 4.08 -24.46 8.20
C ILE A 187 5.24 -24.61 7.23
N LEU A 188 5.05 -24.07 6.03
CA LEU A 188 6.12 -23.87 5.05
C LEU A 188 6.64 -22.44 5.24
N ALA A 189 7.82 -22.29 5.84
CA ALA A 189 8.51 -21.01 5.95
C ALA A 189 9.79 -21.02 5.13
N GLY A 190 10.00 -19.97 4.31
CA GLY A 190 11.27 -19.72 3.64
C GLY A 190 12.20 -18.92 4.55
N GLY A 191 13.47 -19.30 4.61
CA GLY A 191 14.51 -18.55 5.34
C GLY A 191 15.05 -19.24 6.61
N GLN A 192 16.05 -18.61 7.22
CA GLN A 192 16.81 -19.09 8.40
C GLN A 192 16.05 -18.96 9.74
N ILE A 193 14.82 -18.44 9.70
CA ILE A 193 14.03 -18.24 10.93
C ILE A 193 13.33 -19.55 11.25
N GLU A 194 13.77 -20.20 12.32
CA GLU A 194 13.08 -21.36 12.87
C GLU A 194 11.64 -20.99 13.22
N ALA A 195 10.66 -21.72 12.69
CA ALA A 195 9.24 -21.44 12.93
C ALA A 195 8.87 -21.41 14.42
N ALA A 196 9.63 -22.12 15.27
CA ALA A 196 9.48 -22.12 16.72
C ALA A 196 9.82 -20.77 17.40
N ASN A 197 10.52 -19.86 16.70
CA ASN A 197 10.89 -18.53 17.20
C ASN A 197 9.94 -17.43 16.67
N VAL A 198 8.92 -17.79 15.89
CA VAL A 198 7.93 -16.87 15.33
C VAL A 198 6.58 -17.08 16.03
N GLY A 199 6.49 -16.65 17.29
CA GLY A 199 5.26 -16.67 18.09
C GLY A 199 5.07 -17.91 18.94
#